data_AF-A0A443IIX7-F1
#
_entry.id   AF-A0A443IIX7-F1
#
_cell.length_a   1.000
_cell.length_b   1.000
_cell.length_c   1.000
_cell.angle_alpha   90.00
_cell.angle_beta   90.00
_cell.angle_gamma   90.00
#
_symmetry.space_group_name_H-M   'P 1'
#
loop_
_entity.id
_entity.type
_entity.pdbx_description
1 polymer ?
#
loop_
_entity_poly.entity_id
_entity_poly.type
_entity_poly.pdbx_seq_one_letter_code
_entity_poly.pdbx_strand_id
1 'polypeptide(L)' 'MTEIAMPAIDRESMDYDVVIVGGGPSGLSAAIRLKQIDPDLGVVVLEK' A
#
# COMPACT_ATOMS: atom_id res chain seq x y z
N MET A 1 7.17 37.85 13.58
CA MET A 1 7.50 36.69 12.72
C MET A 1 7.29 35.46 13.58
N THR A 2 6.12 34.84 13.47
CA THR A 2 5.80 33.63 14.24
C THR A 2 6.03 32.45 13.31
N GLU A 3 7.05 31.66 13.62
CA GLU A 3 7.43 30.46 12.89
C GLU A 3 6.37 29.38 13.19
N ILE A 4 5.60 28.98 12.18
CA ILE A 4 4.61 27.93 12.30
C ILE A 4 5.39 26.61 12.30
N ALA A 5 5.68 26.08 13.48
CA ALA A 5 6.27 24.74 13.61
C ALA A 5 5.29 23.72 13.02
N MET A 6 5.59 23.19 11.83
CA MET A 6 4.83 22.09 11.25
C MET A 6 5.04 20.87 12.15
N PRO A 7 3.98 20.25 12.68
CA PRO A 7 4.13 19.03 13.45
C PRO A 7 4.82 17.99 12.55
N ALA A 8 5.86 17.35 13.08
CA ALA A 8 6.54 16.27 12.38
C ALA A 8 5.51 15.14 12.18
N ILE A 9 5.10 14.92 10.94
CA ILE A 9 4.21 13.83 10.59
C ILE A 9 5.04 12.56 10.67
N ASP A 10 4.79 11.73 11.66
CA ASP A 10 5.38 10.39 11.74
C ASP A 10 4.76 9.52 10.64
N ARG A 11 5.60 9.05 9.71
CA ARG A 11 5.17 8.21 8.59
C ARG A 11 5.46 6.76 8.93
N GLU A 12 4.41 5.99 9.15
CA GLU A 12 4.54 4.54 9.33
C GLU A 12 4.95 3.89 8.00
N SER A 13 5.96 3.02 8.06
CA SER A 13 6.47 2.27 6.90
C SER A 13 6.35 0.78 7.18
N MET A 14 5.91 0.02 6.18
CA MET A 14 5.74 -1.43 6.26
C MET A 14 6.32 -2.06 5.00
N ASP A 15 6.98 -3.21 5.15
CA ASP A 15 7.57 -3.94 4.03
C ASP A 15 6.53 -4.86 3.36
N TYR A 16 6.44 -4.77 2.04
CA TYR A 16 5.63 -5.63 1.18
C TYR A 16 6.40 -5.92 -0.11
N ASP A 17 6.22 -7.11 -0.68
CA ASP A 17 6.80 -7.45 -1.99
C ASP A 17 6.09 -6.71 -3.12
N VAL A 18 4.77 -6.53 -3.00
CA VAL A 18 3.94 -5.82 -3.98
C VAL A 18 2.93 -4.89 -3.31
N VAL A 19 2.91 -3.64 -3.75
CA VAL A 19 1.92 -2.63 -3.36
C VAL A 19 1.02 -2.32 -4.57
N ILE A 20 -0.29 -2.46 -4.41
CA ILE A 20 -1.30 -2.15 -5.43
C ILE A 20 -2.08 -0.91 -4.99
N VAL A 21 -2.20 0.08 -5.85
CA VAL A 21 -3.01 1.29 -5.60
C VAL A 21 -4.28 1.23 -6.44
N GLY A 22 -5.43 1.19 -5.77
CA GLY A 22 -6.76 0.96 -6.33
C GLY A 22 -7.25 -0.46 -6.05
N GLY A 23 -8.33 -0.59 -5.27
CA GLY A 23 -9.07 -1.81 -4.94
C GLY A 23 -10.25 -2.11 -5.86
N GLY A 24 -10.28 -1.53 -7.07
CA GLY A 24 -11.26 -1.87 -8.11
C GLY A 24 -11.04 -3.27 -8.71
N PRO A 25 -11.84 -3.66 -9.73
CA PRO A 25 -11.75 -4.99 -10.34
C PRO A 25 -10.36 -5.33 -10.86
N SER A 26 -9.63 -4.36 -11.42
CA SER A 26 -8.27 -4.55 -11.89
C SER A 26 -7.28 -4.84 -10.76
N GLY A 27 -7.32 -4.04 -9.69
CA GLY A 27 -6.41 -4.18 -8.55
C GLY A 27 -6.65 -5.46 -7.75
N LEU A 28 -7.90 -5.79 -7.48
CA LEU A 28 -8.24 -7.06 -6.82
C LEU A 28 -7.91 -8.27 -7.70
N SER A 29 -8.17 -8.20 -9.01
CA SER A 29 -7.81 -9.29 -9.92
C SER A 29 -6.29 -9.50 -9.97
N ALA A 30 -5.51 -8.42 -9.93
CA ALA A 30 -4.05 -8.50 -9.85
C ALA A 30 -3.60 -9.12 -8.52
N ALA A 31 -4.14 -8.66 -7.38
CA ALA A 31 -3.80 -9.20 -6.06
C ALA A 31 -4.11 -10.70 -5.95
N ILE A 32 -5.30 -11.11 -6.40
CA ILE A 32 -5.73 -12.51 -6.41
C ILE A 32 -4.80 -13.33 -7.31
N ARG A 33 -4.49 -12.84 -8.52
CA ARG A 33 -3.64 -13.58 -9.44
C ARG A 33 -2.21 -13.75 -8.92
N LEU A 34 -1.67 -12.73 -8.26
CA LEU A 34 -0.35 -12.79 -7.62
C LEU A 34 -0.32 -13.87 -6.54
N LYS A 35 -1.31 -13.91 -5.64
CA LYS A 35 -1.42 -14.94 -4.60
C LYS A 35 -1.68 -16.36 -5.13
N GLN A 36 -2.28 -16.50 -6.31
CA GLN A 36 -2.40 -17.80 -6.98
C GLN A 36 -1.08 -18.32 -7.56
N ILE A 37 -0.19 -17.41 -7.99
CA ILE A 37 1.13 -17.77 -8.54
C ILE A 37 2.10 -18.06 -7.41
N ASP A 38 2.08 -17.22 -6.38
CA ASP A 38 2.93 -17.33 -5.19
C ASP A 38 2.12 -16.96 -3.93
N PRO A 39 1.67 -17.96 -3.15
CA PRO A 39 0.93 -17.73 -1.92
C PRO A 39 1.73 -16.98 -0.85
N ASP A 40 3.06 -17.03 -0.87
CA ASP A 40 3.92 -16.47 0.16
C ASP A 40 4.20 -14.98 -0.05
N LEU A 41 3.97 -14.47 -1.27
CA LEU A 41 4.19 -13.06 -1.65
C LEU A 41 3.40 -12.08 -0.76
N GLY A 42 4.06 -11.15 -0.08
CA GLY A 42 3.42 -10.07 0.67
C GLY A 42 2.78 -9.05 -0.26
N VAL A 43 1.45 -9.10 -0.42
CA VAL A 43 0.68 -8.19 -1.28
C VAL A 43 -0.22 -7.29 -0.43
N VAL A 44 -0.13 -5.97 -0.64
CA VAL A 44 -1.04 -4.98 -0.04
C VAL A 44 -1.80 -4.23 -1.12
N VAL A 45 -3.08 -3.97 -0.87
CA VAL A 45 -3.95 -3.16 -1.73
C VAL A 45 -4.36 -1.91 -0.96
N LEU A 46 -4.07 -0.74 -1.52
CA LEU A 46 -4.45 0.56 -1.00
C LEU A 46 -5.63 1.10 -1.81
N GLU A 47 -6.69 1.54 -1.16
CA GLU A 47 -7.83 2.23 -1.77
C GLU A 47 -8.13 3.49 -0.96
N LYS A 48 -8.82 4.47 -1.58
CA LYS A 48 -9.13 5.75 -0.95
C LYS A 48 -10.21 5.65 0.13
#